data_AF-A0A2A9DVT2-F1
#
_entry.id   AF-A0A2A9DVT2-F1
#
_cell.length_a   1.000
_cell.length_b   1.000
_cell.length_c   1.000
_cell.angle_alpha   90.00
_cell.angle_beta   90.00
_cell.angle_gamma   90.00
#
_symmetry.space_group_name_H-M   'P 1'
#
loop_
_entity.id
_entity.type
_entity.pdbx_description
1 polymer ?
#
loop_
_entity_poly.entity_id
_entity_poly.type
_entity_poly.pdbx_seq_one_letter_code
_entity_poly.pdbx_strand_id
1 'polypeptide(L)'
;MSKYTVDSEAVQAASASIRGITEQLRADVNTLMGQIQNLQSQWTGQAASAFTAAAHDWRTTQARVEESINELNTALAQAGSQYADVELQNTGMFGR
;
A
#
# COMPACT_ATOMS: atom_id res chain seq x y z
N MET A 1 22.96 22.91 12.62
CA MET A 1 21.52 22.73 12.38
C MET A 1 21.33 22.04 11.03
N SER A 2 21.44 20.70 10.94
CA SER A 2 21.18 19.94 9.69
C SER A 2 20.38 18.65 9.91
N LYS A 3 19.93 18.38 11.14
CA LYS A 3 19.30 17.10 11.48
C LYS A 3 17.86 16.99 10.94
N TYR A 4 17.09 18.08 10.97
CA TYR A 4 15.69 18.07 10.51
C TYR A 4 15.55 17.87 9.00
N THR A 5 16.35 18.55 8.16
CA THR A 5 16.26 18.41 6.69
C THR A 5 16.67 17.01 6.20
N VAL A 6 17.69 16.41 6.82
CA VAL A 6 18.16 15.06 6.47
C VAL A 6 17.14 13.99 6.85
N ASP A 7 16.43 14.16 7.97
CA ASP A 7 15.35 13.25 8.36
C ASP A 7 14.14 13.35 7.40
N SER A 8 13.80 14.54 6.89
CA SER A 8 12.70 14.74 5.95
C SER A 8 12.93 14.11 4.57
N GLU A 9 14.12 14.23 3.99
CA GLU A 9 14.46 13.55 2.72
C GLU A 9 14.40 12.02 2.88
N ALA A 10 14.86 11.49 4.01
CA ALA A 10 14.78 10.06 4.30
C ALA A 10 13.33 9.56 4.40
N VAL A 11 12.44 10.32 5.03
CA VAL A 11 11.01 10.00 5.11
C VAL A 11 10.34 10.06 3.74
N GLN A 12 10.67 11.04 2.90
CA GLN A 12 10.14 11.13 1.53
C GLN A 12 10.60 9.96 0.67
N ALA A 13 11.89 9.60 0.74
CA ALA A 13 12.46 8.45 0.03
C ALA A 13 11.82 7.12 0.49
N ALA A 14 11.66 6.93 1.81
CA ALA A 14 10.97 5.78 2.37
C ALA A 14 9.51 5.71 1.90
N SER A 15 8.80 6.85 1.89
CA SER A 15 7.42 6.94 1.42
C SER A 15 7.27 6.62 -0.08
N ALA A 16 8.25 7.02 -0.90
CA ALA A 16 8.29 6.66 -2.32
C ALA A 16 8.53 5.15 -2.51
N SER A 17 9.47 4.58 -1.75
CA SER A 17 9.76 3.14 -1.76
C SER A 17 8.54 2.30 -1.35
N ILE A 18 7.86 2.68 -0.26
CA ILE A 18 6.65 1.99 0.22
C ILE A 18 5.53 2.05 -0.81
N ARG A 19 5.34 3.20 -1.50
CA ARG A 19 4.36 3.31 -2.59
C ARG A 19 4.67 2.35 -3.73
N GLY A 20 5.93 2.24 -4.16
CA GLY A 20 6.33 1.28 -5.20
C GLY A 20 6.08 -0.19 -4.80
N ILE A 21 6.43 -0.57 -3.56
CA ILE A 21 6.15 -1.92 -3.04
C ILE A 21 4.64 -2.20 -3.03
N THR A 22 3.85 -1.20 -2.66
CA THR A 22 2.39 -1.29 -2.57
C THR A 22 1.73 -1.46 -3.94
N GLU A 23 2.22 -0.77 -4.96
CA GLU A 23 1.78 -0.94 -6.35
C GLU A 23 2.11 -2.34 -6.88
N GLN A 24 3.32 -2.84 -6.61
CA GLN A 24 3.71 -4.20 -6.97
C GLN A 24 2.82 -5.24 -6.28
N LEU A 25 2.57 -5.08 -4.98
CA LEU A 25 1.70 -5.98 -4.22
C LEU A 25 0.28 -6.02 -4.79
N ARG A 26 -0.28 -4.88 -5.21
CA ARG A 26 -1.58 -4.84 -5.90
C ARG A 26 -1.56 -5.61 -7.21
N ALA A 27 -0.50 -5.46 -8.01
CA ALA A 27 -0.35 -6.19 -9.26
C ALA A 27 -0.27 -7.72 -9.03
N ASP A 28 0.47 -8.14 -8.01
CA ASP A 28 0.61 -9.56 -7.65
C ASP A 28 -0.72 -10.15 -7.15
N VAL A 29 -1.45 -9.41 -6.31
CA VAL A 29 -2.77 -9.82 -5.81
C VAL A 29 -3.78 -9.96 -6.95
N ASN A 30 -3.80 -9.02 -7.90
CA ASN A 30 -4.65 -9.10 -9.08
C ASN A 30 -4.28 -10.30 -9.99
N THR A 31 -2.98 -10.54 -10.17
CA THR A 31 -2.48 -11.68 -10.94
C THR A 31 -2.92 -13.00 -10.31
N LEU A 32 -2.76 -13.15 -8.99
CA LEU A 32 -3.19 -14.33 -8.25
C LEU A 32 -4.70 -14.54 -8.35
N MET A 33 -5.49 -13.46 -8.25
CA MET A 33 -6.94 -13.54 -8.39
C MET A 33 -7.35 -14.02 -9.80
N GLY A 34 -6.66 -13.58 -10.85
CA GLY A 34 -6.86 -14.08 -12.21
C GLY A 34 -6.55 -15.58 -12.34
N GLN A 35 -5.47 -16.05 -11.71
CA GLN A 35 -5.12 -17.48 -11.71
C GLN A 35 -6.16 -18.33 -10.95
N ILE A 36 -6.65 -17.86 -9.80
CA ILE A 36 -7.70 -18.52 -9.03
C ILE A 36 -8.98 -18.64 -9.85
N GLN A 37 -9.41 -17.57 -10.52
CA GLN A 37 -10.61 -17.61 -11.37
C GLN A 37 -10.45 -18.60 -12.54
N ASN A 38 -9.27 -18.64 -13.16
CA ASN A 38 -8.98 -19.60 -14.22
C ASN A 38 -9.09 -21.04 -13.70
N LEU A 39 -8.43 -21.36 -12.58
CA LEU A 39 -8.52 -22.69 -11.97
C LEU A 39 -9.94 -23.04 -11.54
N GLN A 40 -10.71 -22.09 -11.00
CA GLN A 40 -12.10 -22.29 -10.62
C GLN A 40 -12.96 -22.74 -11.81
N SER A 41 -12.70 -22.22 -13.02
CA SER A 41 -13.42 -22.63 -14.24
C SER A 41 -13.12 -24.05 -14.71
N GLN A 42 -11.98 -24.61 -14.29
CA GLN A 42 -11.52 -25.95 -14.69
C GLN A 42 -11.97 -27.04 -13.71
N TRP A 43 -12.24 -26.68 -12.45
CA TRP A 43 -12.61 -27.64 -11.42
C TRP A 43 -14.11 -27.95 -11.48
N THR A 44 -14.45 -29.24 -11.49
CA THR A 44 -15.85 -29.72 -11.53
C THR A 44 -16.12 -30.71 -10.39
N GLY A 45 -17.39 -31.00 -10.12
CA GLY A 45 -17.80 -31.92 -9.04
C GLY A 45 -17.56 -31.37 -7.64
N GLN A 46 -17.44 -32.24 -6.63
CA GLN A 46 -17.31 -31.85 -5.22
C GLN A 46 -16.02 -31.06 -4.91
N ALA A 47 -14.99 -31.20 -5.74
CA ALA A 47 -13.77 -30.40 -5.60
C ALA A 47 -14.02 -28.91 -5.94
N ALA A 48 -14.98 -28.62 -6.84
CA ALA A 48 -15.31 -27.26 -7.25
C ALA A 48 -15.94 -26.43 -6.12
N SER A 49 -16.74 -27.05 -5.24
CA SER A 49 -17.32 -26.35 -4.09
C SER A 49 -16.25 -25.95 -3.07
N ALA A 50 -15.29 -26.85 -2.79
CA ALA A 50 -14.17 -26.55 -1.90
C ALA A 50 -13.28 -25.44 -2.48
N PHE A 51 -12.98 -25.49 -3.78
CA PHE A 51 -12.19 -24.45 -4.44
C PHE A 51 -12.92 -23.10 -4.49
N THR A 52 -14.24 -23.11 -4.69
CA THR A 52 -15.06 -21.89 -4.65
C THR A 52 -15.03 -21.23 -3.28
N ALA A 53 -15.06 -22.01 -2.20
CA ALA A 53 -14.91 -21.50 -0.84
C ALA A 53 -13.52 -20.87 -0.64
N ALA A 54 -12.45 -21.57 -1.04
CA ALA A 54 -11.09 -21.02 -0.97
C ALA A 54 -10.92 -19.72 -1.78
N ALA A 55 -11.52 -19.65 -2.97
CA ALA A 55 -11.52 -18.44 -3.80
C ALA A 55 -12.29 -17.28 -3.15
N HIS A 56 -13.37 -17.57 -2.41
CA HIS A 56 -14.11 -16.56 -1.66
C HIS A 56 -13.31 -16.04 -0.46
N ASP A 57 -12.66 -16.94 0.29
CA ASP A 57 -11.79 -16.58 1.41
C ASP A 57 -10.64 -15.70 0.93
N TRP A 58 -10.04 -16.06 -0.21
CA TRP A 58 -9.02 -15.23 -0.85
C TRP A 58 -9.51 -13.82 -1.20
N ARG A 59 -10.71 -13.65 -1.78
CA ARG A 59 -11.27 -12.31 -2.03
C ARG A 59 -11.39 -11.49 -0.75
N THR A 60 -11.77 -12.13 0.35
CA THR A 60 -11.86 -11.45 1.65
C THR A 60 -10.49 -11.00 2.13
N THR A 61 -9.46 -11.84 1.97
CA THR A 61 -8.08 -11.48 2.28
C THR A 61 -7.56 -10.35 1.39
N GLN A 62 -7.83 -10.38 0.08
CA GLN A 62 -7.50 -9.29 -0.85
C GLN A 62 -8.06 -7.96 -0.34
N ALA A 63 -9.35 -7.91 0.01
CA ALA A 63 -10.00 -6.68 0.44
C ALA A 63 -9.30 -6.08 1.67
N ARG A 64 -8.87 -6.93 2.62
CA ARG A 64 -8.09 -6.49 3.79
C ARG A 64 -6.71 -5.96 3.41
N VAL A 65 -6.04 -6.58 2.44
CA VAL A 65 -4.74 -6.08 1.94
C VAL A 65 -4.91 -4.70 1.31
N GLU A 66 -5.95 -4.49 0.51
CA GLU A 66 -6.25 -3.19 -0.09
C GLU A 66 -6.57 -2.12 0.96
N GLU A 67 -7.33 -2.47 2.00
CA GLU A 67 -7.62 -1.60 3.13
C GLU A 67 -6.35 -1.18 3.86
N SER A 68 -5.50 -2.13 4.26
CA SER A 68 -4.21 -1.84 4.93
C SER A 68 -3.29 -0.98 4.07
N ILE A 69 -3.27 -1.21 2.76
CA ILE A 69 -2.54 -0.38 1.80
C ILE A 69 -3.05 1.06 1.78
N ASN A 70 -4.37 1.25 1.79
CA ASN A 70 -4.97 2.59 1.77
C ASN A 70 -4.69 3.34 3.07
N GLU A 71 -4.75 2.65 4.22
CA GLU A 71 -4.38 3.20 5.52
C GLU A 71 -2.91 3.65 5.55
N LEU A 72 -1.99 2.80 5.06
CA LEU A 72 -0.57 3.13 4.96
C LEU A 72 -0.33 4.34 4.06
N ASN A 73 -0.95 4.38 2.87
CA ASN A 73 -0.82 5.52 1.97
C ASN A 73 -1.33 6.82 2.61
N THR A 74 -2.44 6.74 3.35
CA THR A 74 -3.01 7.89 4.07
C THR A 74 -2.06 8.39 5.17
N ALA A 75 -1.51 7.48 5.97
CA ALA A 75 -0.56 7.81 7.02
C ALA A 75 0.74 8.43 6.45
N LEU A 76 1.26 7.89 5.34
CA LEU A 76 2.44 8.42 4.67
C LEU A 76 2.19 9.80 4.05
N ALA A 77 1.00 10.03 3.47
CA ALA A 77 0.63 11.34 2.94
C ALA A 77 0.51 12.40 4.05
N GLN A 78 -0.09 12.04 5.20
CA GLN A 78 -0.16 12.91 6.37
C GLN A 78 1.22 13.24 6.92
N ALA A 79 2.09 12.23 7.07
CA ALA A 79 3.48 12.45 7.48
C ALA A 79 4.18 13.43 6.53
N GLY A 80 4.09 13.20 5.22
CA GLY A 80 4.68 14.10 4.21
C GLY A 80 4.19 15.55 4.30
N SER A 81 2.87 15.77 4.47
CA SER A 81 2.29 17.11 4.63
C SER A 81 2.77 17.81 5.90
N GLN A 82 2.78 17.09 7.03
CA GLN A 82 3.21 17.63 8.32
C GLN A 82 4.67 18.12 8.28
N TYR A 83 5.54 17.40 7.55
CA TYR A 83 6.93 17.81 7.38
C TYR A 83 7.10 19.03 6.48
N ALA A 84 6.36 19.12 5.37
CA ALA A 84 6.40 20.27 4.48
C ALA A 84 5.98 21.58 5.18
N ASP A 85 4.96 21.50 6.05
CA ASP A 85 4.48 22.65 6.82
C ASP A 85 5.51 23.11 7.87
N VAL A 86 6.19 22.17 8.54
CA VAL A 86 7.24 22.48 9.53
C VAL A 86 8.44 23.16 8.87
N GLU A 87 8.81 22.74 7.66
CA GLU A 87 9.92 23.36 6.90
C GLU A 87 9.59 24.79 6.45
N LEU A 88 8.35 25.04 5.99
CA LEU A 88 7.86 26.38 5.65
C LEU A 88 7.81 27.32 6.87
N GLN A 89 7.39 26.81 8.04
CA GLN A 89 7.39 27.59 9.28
C GLN A 89 8.82 27.93 9.74
N ASN A 90 9.74 26.98 9.69
CA ASN A 90 11.13 27.20 10.09
C ASN A 90 11.84 28.19 9.15
N THR A 91 11.69 28.05 7.83
CA THR A 91 12.27 28.97 6.85
C THR A 91 11.71 30.39 6.99
N GLY A 92 10.41 30.54 7.31
CA GLY A 92 9.80 31.83 7.63
C GLY A 92 10.29 32.45 8.95
N MET A 93 10.73 31.64 9.92
CA MET A 93 11.22 32.11 11.22
C MET A 93 12.66 32.64 11.16
N PHE A 94 13.48 32.15 10.22
CA PHE A 94 14.85 32.64 9.97
C PHE A 94 14.94 33.68 8.84
N GLY A 95 13.83 33.97 8.15
CA GLY A 95 13.72 35.05 7.17
C GLY A 95 13.32 36.38 7.81
N ARG A 96 14.18 36.94 8.68
CA ARG A 96 14.18 38.37 9.05
C ARG A 96 15.59 38.89 9.14
#